data_AF-A0A7U9SFB2-F1
#
_entry.id   AF-A0A7U9SFB2-F1
#
_cell.length_a   1.000
_cell.length_b   1.000
_cell.length_c   1.000
_cell.angle_alpha   90.00
_cell.angle_beta   90.00
_cell.angle_gamma   90.00
#
_symmetry.space_group_name_H-M   'P 1'
#
loop_
_entity.id
_entity.type
_entity.pdbx_description
1 polymer ?
#
loop_
_entity_poly.entity_id
_entity_poly.type
_entity_poly.pdbx_seq_one_letter_code
_entity_poly.pdbx_strand_id
1 'polypeptide(L)'
;MGVGEESKDLGFPACEGLAALYGFSFYRCTCNQDMEEVIDRVLQAEGPVLCEVVVTKDQIFEPKSAARKLEDGRIVSPPLEDLAPFLPREELEENMIIECIKEE
;
A
#
# COMPACT_ATOMS: atom_id res chain seq x y z
N MET A 1 4.44 -17.36 -14.89
CA MET A 1 5.01 -16.04 -15.23
C MET A 1 4.47 -15.06 -14.21
N GLY A 2 5.25 -14.74 -13.18
CA GLY A 2 4.82 -13.88 -12.07
C GLY A 2 5.26 -12.43 -12.30
N VAL A 3 4.58 -11.49 -11.63
CA VAL A 3 4.98 -10.09 -11.51
C VAL A 3 5.72 -9.91 -10.18
N GLY A 4 7.04 -10.12 -10.17
CA GLY A 4 7.85 -10.00 -8.95
C GLY A 4 9.31 -10.35 -9.17
N GLU A 5 10.18 -10.14 -8.18
CA GLU A 5 11.63 -10.41 -8.31
C GLU A 5 11.95 -11.84 -8.75
N GLU A 6 11.10 -12.80 -8.39
CA GLU A 6 11.23 -14.21 -8.76
C GLU A 6 11.20 -14.46 -10.27
N SER A 7 10.61 -13.53 -11.03
CA SER A 7 10.57 -13.57 -12.49
C SER A 7 11.94 -13.40 -13.14
N LYS A 8 12.87 -12.70 -12.47
CA LYS A 8 14.21 -12.31 -12.97
C LYS A 8 14.22 -11.54 -14.30
N ASP A 9 13.06 -11.18 -14.84
CA ASP A 9 12.90 -10.41 -16.08
C ASP A 9 12.23 -9.05 -15.85
N LEU A 10 11.68 -8.82 -14.65
CA LEU A 10 11.16 -7.53 -14.22
C LEU A 10 12.24 -6.68 -13.55
N GLY A 11 12.56 -5.55 -14.18
CA GLY A 11 13.43 -4.51 -13.61
C GLY A 11 12.86 -3.13 -13.85
N PHE A 12 13.16 -2.19 -12.96
CA PHE A 12 12.80 -0.78 -13.12
C PHE A 12 14.00 0.01 -13.62
N PRO A 13 13.84 0.88 -14.64
CA PRO A 13 14.89 1.80 -15.03
C PRO A 13 15.15 2.82 -13.91
N ALA A 14 16.31 3.48 -13.95
CA ALA A 14 16.57 4.61 -13.05
C ALA A 14 15.58 5.74 -13.35
N CYS A 15 14.70 6.04 -12.39
CA CYS A 15 13.69 7.10 -12.48
C CYS A 15 14.29 8.47 -12.80
N GLU A 16 15.48 8.77 -12.28
CA GLU A 16 16.22 10.00 -12.57
C GLU A 16 16.52 10.16 -14.07
N GLY A 17 16.92 9.08 -14.75
CA GLY A 17 17.17 9.09 -16.18
C GLY A 17 15.91 9.32 -17.01
N LEU A 18 14.77 8.77 -16.55
CA LEU A 18 13.48 9.04 -17.18
C LEU A 18 13.07 10.51 -17.00
N ALA A 19 13.22 11.06 -15.79
CA ALA A 19 12.93 12.46 -15.52
C ALA A 19 13.76 13.38 -16.42
N ALA A 20 15.08 13.13 -16.54
CA ALA A 20 15.96 13.87 -17.42
C ALA A 20 15.55 13.78 -18.90
N LEU A 21 15.15 12.60 -19.38
CA LEU A 21 14.70 12.41 -20.77
C LEU A 21 13.48 13.27 -21.12
N TYR A 22 12.54 13.41 -20.19
CA TYR A 22 11.33 14.22 -20.37
C TYR A 22 11.50 15.69 -19.95
N GLY A 23 12.68 16.07 -19.43
CA GLY A 23 12.96 17.42 -18.95
C GLY A 23 12.24 17.76 -17.64
N PHE A 24 11.94 16.76 -16.81
CA PHE A 24 11.29 16.92 -15.52
C PHE A 24 12.32 17.10 -14.41
N SER A 25 11.99 17.92 -13.41
CA SER A 25 12.77 17.93 -12.17
C SER A 25 12.62 16.59 -11.45
N PHE A 26 13.71 16.09 -10.88
CA PHE A 26 13.74 14.81 -10.18
C PHE A 26 13.97 15.01 -8.68
N TYR A 27 13.17 14.32 -7.87
CA TYR A 27 13.35 14.24 -6.43
C TYR A 27 13.26 12.78 -5.99
N ARG A 28 13.95 12.43 -4.90
CA ARG A 28 13.92 11.08 -4.34
C ARG A 28 13.85 11.13 -2.83
N CYS A 29 12.94 10.34 -2.27
CA CYS A 29 12.80 10.12 -0.84
C CYS A 29 13.17 8.68 -0.52
N THR A 30 14.15 8.47 0.36
CA THR A 30 14.62 7.11 0.72
C THR A 30 14.32 6.72 2.15
N CYS A 31 13.99 7.67 3.00
CA CYS A 31 13.59 7.44 4.38
C CYS A 31 12.58 8.47 4.84
N ASN A 32 11.90 8.19 5.95
CA ASN A 32 10.81 9.02 6.45
C ASN A 32 11.27 10.43 6.85
N GLN A 33 12.54 10.61 7.22
CA GLN A 33 13.11 11.91 7.58
C GLN A 33 13.17 12.87 6.39
N ASP A 34 13.31 12.33 5.16
CA ASP A 34 13.38 13.15 3.94
C ASP A 34 11.99 13.65 3.51
N MET A 35 10.90 12.99 3.98
CA MET A 35 9.55 13.15 3.42
C MET A 35 9.04 14.58 3.46
N GLU A 36 9.14 15.24 4.60
CA GLU A 36 8.60 16.60 4.78
C GLU A 36 9.30 17.59 3.84
N GLU A 37 10.64 17.63 3.88
CA GLU A 37 11.45 18.52 3.04
C GLU A 37 11.27 18.24 1.54
N VAL A 38 11.27 16.96 1.13
CA VAL A 38 11.18 16.58 -0.28
C VAL A 38 9.80 16.91 -0.83
N ILE A 39 8.72 16.60 -0.10
CA ILE A 39 7.36 16.89 -0.56
C ILE A 39 7.13 18.40 -0.69
N ASP A 40 7.60 19.20 0.27
CA ASP A 40 7.51 20.66 0.19
C ASP A 40 8.22 21.19 -1.06
N ARG A 41 9.43 20.70 -1.36
CA ARG A 41 10.16 21.07 -2.58
C ARG A 41 9.45 20.65 -3.86
N VAL A 42 8.90 19.44 -3.91
CA VAL A 42 8.16 18.92 -5.06
C VAL A 42 6.92 19.77 -5.35
N LEU A 43 6.17 20.14 -4.31
CA LEU A 43 4.95 20.95 -4.45
C LEU A 43 5.22 22.42 -4.82
N GLN A 44 6.41 22.94 -4.48
CA GLN A 44 6.85 24.30 -4.81
C GLN A 44 7.57 24.41 -6.16
N ALA A 45 7.98 23.27 -6.75
CA ALA A 45 8.70 23.28 -8.01
C ALA A 45 7.81 23.76 -9.16
N GLU A 46 8.38 24.56 -10.05
CA GLU A 46 7.69 25.00 -11.26
C GLU A 46 7.75 23.90 -12.33
N GLY A 47 6.59 23.59 -12.91
CA GLY A 47 6.48 22.64 -14.01
C GLY A 47 6.37 21.18 -13.56
N PRO A 48 6.53 20.23 -14.50
CA PRO A 48 6.37 18.80 -14.22
C PRO A 48 7.55 18.24 -13.41
N VAL A 49 7.21 17.43 -12.41
CA VAL A 49 8.14 16.79 -11.49
C VAL A 49 7.95 15.29 -11.48
N LEU A 50 9.05 14.54 -11.41
CA LEU A 50 9.06 13.11 -11.09
C LEU A 50 9.68 12.93 -9.70
N CYS A 51 8.86 12.50 -8.73
CA CYS A 51 9.31 12.20 -7.37
C CYS A 51 9.27 10.70 -7.11
N GLU A 52 10.43 10.10 -6.85
CA GLU A 52 10.56 8.69 -6.49
C GLU A 52 10.51 8.53 -4.95
N VAL A 53 9.51 7.83 -4.43
CA VAL A 53 9.40 7.49 -3.00
C VAL A 53 9.72 6.02 -2.83
N VAL A 54 10.86 5.72 -2.20
CA VAL A 54 11.27 4.35 -1.91
C VAL A 54 10.56 3.87 -0.65
N VAL A 55 9.71 2.86 -0.80
CA VAL A 55 9.00 2.22 0.30
C VAL A 55 9.58 0.84 0.58
N THR A 56 9.39 0.36 1.81
CA THR A 56 9.72 -1.03 2.15
C THR A 56 8.80 -2.01 1.42
N LYS A 57 9.35 -3.17 1.05
CA LYS A 57 8.59 -4.30 0.49
C LYS A 57 7.74 -5.01 1.55
N ASP A 58 8.06 -4.79 2.82
CA ASP A 58 7.39 -5.42 3.95
C ASP A 58 6.14 -4.65 4.40
N GLN A 59 5.85 -3.50 3.79
CA GLN A 59 4.66 -2.73 4.11
C GLN A 59 3.42 -3.47 3.61
N ILE A 60 2.62 -3.94 4.55
CA ILE A 60 1.31 -4.52 4.29
C ILE A 60 0.25 -3.43 4.12
N PHE A 61 -0.73 -3.70 3.26
CA PHE A 61 -1.92 -2.87 3.10
C PHE A 61 -3.00 -3.39 4.04
N GLU A 62 -3.25 -2.66 5.12
CA GLU A 62 -4.22 -3.02 6.16
C GLU A 62 -4.99 -1.77 6.64
N PRO A 63 -6.27 -1.89 7.00
CA PRO A 63 -7.09 -3.10 6.91
C PRO A 63 -7.49 -3.43 5.46
N LYS A 64 -7.59 -4.73 5.11
CA LYS A 64 -7.97 -5.17 3.75
C LYS A 64 -8.92 -6.35 3.75
N SER A 65 -9.72 -6.46 2.68
CA SER A 65 -10.57 -7.62 2.46
C SER A 65 -9.69 -8.86 2.29
N ALA A 66 -9.92 -9.88 3.11
CA ALA A 66 -9.20 -11.13 3.07
C ALA A 66 -10.14 -12.29 3.37
N ALA A 67 -9.86 -13.46 2.79
CA ALA A 67 -10.61 -14.66 3.12
C ALA A 67 -10.19 -15.16 4.51
N ARG A 68 -11.16 -15.59 5.31
CA ARG A 68 -10.94 -16.14 6.65
C ARG A 68 -11.02 -17.66 6.60
N LYS A 69 -10.05 -18.32 7.23
CA LYS A 69 -10.08 -19.78 7.42
C LYS A 69 -10.71 -20.09 8.78
N LEU A 70 -11.83 -20.82 8.76
CA LEU A 70 -12.54 -21.25 9.97
C LEU A 70 -11.84 -22.45 10.63
N GLU A 71 -12.23 -22.77 11.87
CA GLU A 71 -11.68 -23.90 12.63
C GLU A 71 -11.88 -25.25 11.94
N ASP A 72 -13.00 -25.41 11.22
CA ASP A 72 -13.32 -26.59 10.42
C ASP A 72 -12.56 -26.66 9.08
N GLY A 73 -11.74 -25.64 8.78
CA GLY A 73 -10.92 -25.55 7.58
C GLY A 73 -11.61 -24.91 6.37
N ARG A 74 -12.90 -24.56 6.44
CA ARG A 74 -13.58 -23.80 5.38
C ARG A 74 -12.94 -22.42 5.21
N ILE A 75 -12.97 -21.92 3.98
CA ILE A 75 -12.52 -20.58 3.63
C ILE A 75 -13.76 -19.77 3.28
N VAL A 76 -14.02 -18.70 4.03
CA VAL A 76 -15.17 -17.82 3.85
C VAL A 76 -14.71 -16.41 3.53
N SER A 77 -15.52 -15.67 2.77
CA SER A 77 -15.34 -14.24 2.57
C SER A 77 -16.16 -13.52 3.65
N PRO A 78 -15.53 -12.92 4.65
CA PRO A 78 -16.25 -12.20 5.69
C PRO A 78 -16.91 -10.94 5.11
N PRO A 79 -17.90 -10.37 5.83
CA PRO A 79 -18.47 -9.07 5.49
C PRO A 79 -17.42 -7.96 5.36
N LEU A 80 -17.75 -6.87 4.67
CA LEU A 80 -16.78 -5.79 4.38
C LEU A 80 -16.31 -5.03 5.63
N GLU A 81 -17.07 -5.10 6.72
CA GLU A 81 -16.69 -4.57 8.02
C GLU A 81 -15.61 -5.41 8.73
N ASP A 82 -15.48 -6.70 8.43
CA ASP A 82 -14.54 -7.62 9.07
C ASP A 82 -13.33 -7.86 8.15
N LEU A 83 -12.41 -6.89 8.16
CA LEU A 83 -11.20 -6.88 7.34
C LEU A 83 -10.00 -7.45 8.09
N ALA A 84 -9.01 -7.98 7.37
CA ALA A 84 -7.75 -8.38 7.98
C ALA A 84 -6.88 -7.15 8.31
N PRO A 85 -6.17 -7.14 9.46
CA PRO A 85 -6.08 -8.23 10.44
C PRO A 85 -7.36 -8.35 11.27
N PHE A 86 -7.94 -9.55 11.30
CA PHE A 86 -9.25 -9.78 11.92
C PHE A 86 -9.20 -9.53 13.43
N LEU A 87 -10.13 -8.71 13.91
CA LEU A 87 -10.28 -8.43 15.33
C LEU A 87 -11.07 -9.55 16.04
N PRO A 88 -10.94 -9.69 17.37
CA PRO A 88 -11.93 -10.41 18.16
C PRO A 88 -13.34 -9.89 17.88
N ARG A 89 -14.35 -10.77 17.87
CA ARG A 89 -15.73 -10.39 17.52
C ARG A 89 -16.28 -9.26 18.39
N GLU A 90 -15.97 -9.29 19.68
CA GLU A 90 -16.37 -8.26 20.66
C GLU A 90 -15.78 -6.89 20.32
N GLU A 91 -14.48 -6.82 20.03
CA GLU A 91 -13.80 -5.56 19.66
C GLU A 91 -14.30 -5.02 18.31
N LEU A 92 -14.59 -5.89 17.35
CA LEU A 92 -15.19 -5.46 16.09
C LEU A 92 -16.56 -4.83 16.35
N GLU A 93 -17.45 -5.52 17.07
CA GLU A 93 -18.81 -5.05 17.37
C GLU A 93 -18.80 -3.71 18.13
N GLU A 94 -17.89 -3.51 19.08
CA GLU A 94 -17.72 -2.23 19.79
C GLU A 94 -17.29 -1.08 18.88
N ASN A 95 -16.49 -1.35 17.84
CA ASN A 95 -16.03 -0.34 16.88
C ASN A 95 -17.08 0.00 15.81
N MET A 96 -18.17 -0.77 15.70
CA MET A 96 -19.18 -0.57 14.66
C MET A 96 -20.25 0.44 15.08
N ILE A 97 -20.57 1.35 14.14
CA ILE A 97 -21.62 2.38 14.31
C ILE A 97 -23.03 1.76 14.07
N ILE A 98 -23.08 0.64 13.36
CA ILE A 98 -24.30 -0.12 13.04
C ILE A 98 -24.08 -1.59 13.38
N GLU A 99 -25.16 -2.37 13.52
CA GLU A 99 -25.05 -3.82 13.75
C GLU A 99 -24.28 -4.50 12.61
N CYS A 100 -23.34 -5.38 12.97
CA CYS A 100 -22.61 -6.20 12.01
C CYS A 100 -23.55 -7.12 11.21
N ILE A 101 -23.22 -7.33 9.95
CA ILE A 101 -23.87 -8.32 9.11
C ILE A 101 -23.56 -9.71 9.66
N LYS A 102 -24.60 -10.54 9.77
CA LYS A 102 -24.46 -11.92 10.23
C LYS A 102 -23.72 -12.75 9.18
N GLU A 103 -22.72 -13.50 9.64
CA GLU A 103 -22.00 -14.46 8.82
C GLU A 103 -22.89 -15.67 8.49
N GLU A 104 -22.89 -16.12 7.24
CA GLU A 104 -23.63 -17.31 6.74
C GLU A 104 -22.86 -18.62 6.94
#